data_AF-A0A4Y8KK29-F1
#
_entry.id   AF-A0A4Y8KK29-F1
#
_cell.length_a   1.000
_cell.length_b   1.000
_cell.length_c   1.000
_cell.angle_alpha   90.00
_cell.angle_beta   90.00
_cell.angle_gamma   90.00
#
_symmetry.space_group_name_H-M   'P 1'
#
loop_
_entity.id
_entity.type
_entity.pdbx_description
1 polymer ?
#
loop_
_entity_poly.entity_id
_entity_poly.type
_entity_poly.pdbx_seq_one_letter_code
_entity_poly.pdbx_strand_id
1 'polypeptide(L)' 'MVEAAWHHRRDYRPTTRSVLQARWEKAPEDVRLRGQAGNERLHQQWIHFDVRKKRPVIANVAIARELAGWCWSVATMDK' A
#
# COMPACT_ATOMS: atom_id res chain seq x y z
N MET A 1 -5.20 9.79 2.64
CA MET A 1 -4.78 8.42 3.04
C MET A 1 -5.96 7.49 3.29
N VAL A 2 -7.04 7.96 3.94
CA VAL A 2 -8.23 7.13 4.22
C VAL A 2 -8.89 6.58 2.96
N GLU A 3 -9.04 7.40 1.91
CA GLU A 3 -9.65 6.94 0.66
C GLU A 3 -8.75 5.93 -0.07
N ALA A 4 -7.45 6.23 -0.18
CA ALA A 4 -6.46 5.35 -0.80
C ALA A 4 -6.34 3.98 -0.10
N ALA A 5 -6.57 3.92 1.22
CA ALA A 5 -6.51 2.70 2.01
C ALA A 5 -7.51 1.63 1.53
N TRP A 6 -8.65 2.02 0.97
CA TRP A 6 -9.64 1.08 0.43
C TRP A 6 -9.09 0.22 -0.71
N HIS A 7 -8.12 0.73 -1.47
CA HIS A 7 -7.54 -0.01 -2.59
C HIS A 7 -6.76 -1.25 -2.13
N HIS A 8 -6.30 -1.30 -0.87
CA HIS A 8 -5.57 -2.45 -0.31
C HIS A 8 -6.48 -3.60 0.14
N ARG A 9 -7.80 -3.39 0.16
CA ARG A 9 -8.77 -4.47 0.39
C ARG A 9 -8.72 -5.53 -0.71
N ARG A 10 -8.49 -5.11 -1.95
CA ARG A 10 -8.35 -6.01 -3.09
C ARG A 10 -6.89 -6.45 -3.20
N ASP A 11 -6.69 -7.66 -3.70
CA ASP A 11 -5.36 -8.13 -4.13
C ASP A 11 -4.66 -7.05 -4.95
N TYR A 12 -3.42 -6.74 -4.56
CA TYR A 12 -2.60 -5.80 -5.30
C TYR A 12 -2.18 -6.41 -6.65
N ARG A 13 -2.85 -6.02 -7.74
CA ARG A 13 -2.55 -6.47 -9.11
C ARG A 13 -2.25 -5.25 -10.00
N PRO A 14 -0.99 -4.85 -10.15
CA PRO A 14 -0.63 -3.75 -11.04
C PRO A 14 -0.98 -4.11 -12.48
N THR A 15 -1.74 -3.26 -13.17
CA THR A 15 -2.05 -3.43 -14.58
C THR A 15 -0.89 -2.93 -15.44
N THR A 16 -0.45 -3.76 -16.38
CA THR A 16 0.75 -3.64 -17.23
C THR A 16 0.80 -2.41 -18.15
N ARG A 17 -0.19 -1.51 -18.11
CA ARG A 17 -0.24 -0.28 -18.94
C ARG A 17 -0.80 0.95 -18.22
N SER A 18 -0.78 0.96 -16.90
CA SER A 18 -1.27 2.13 -16.15
C SER A 18 -0.22 3.26 -16.19
N VAL A 19 -0.70 4.52 -16.16
CA VAL A 19 0.16 5.70 -15.92
C VAL A 19 0.96 5.54 -14.61
N LEU A 20 0.41 4.79 -13.65
CA LEU A 20 1.07 4.45 -12.39
C LEU A 20 2.30 3.56 -12.62
N GLN A 21 2.18 2.53 -13.47
CA GLN A 21 3.29 1.64 -13.85
C GLN A 21 4.44 2.43 -14.51
N ALA A 22 4.11 3.33 -15.44
CA ALA A 22 5.10 4.18 -16.09
C ALA A 22 5.82 5.14 -15.11
N ARG A 23 5.13 5.58 -14.05
CA ARG A 23 5.76 6.38 -12.97
C ARG A 23 6.63 5.51 -12.07
N TRP A 24 6.22 4.28 -11.82
CA TRP A 24 7.01 3.30 -11.07
C TRP A 24 8.29 2.88 -11.77
N GLU A 25 8.29 2.75 -13.09
CA GLU A 25 9.50 2.42 -13.85
C GLU A 25 10.59 3.49 -13.76
N LYS A 26 10.23 4.74 -13.41
CA LYS A 26 11.18 5.84 -13.20
C LYS A 26 11.82 5.84 -11.81
N ALA A 27 11.28 5.07 -10.87
CA ALA A 27 11.81 5.03 -9.50
C ALA A 27 13.02 4.07 -9.41
N PRO A 28 14.00 4.36 -8.54
CA PRO A 28 15.08 3.43 -8.20
C PRO A 28 14.57 2.05 -7.78
N GLU A 29 15.34 0.99 -8.08
CA GLU A 29 14.90 -0.39 -7.84
C GLU A 29 14.57 -0.67 -6.37
N ASP A 30 15.40 -0.19 -5.45
CA ASP A 30 15.23 -0.32 -4.01
C ASP A 30 13.95 0.39 -3.52
N VAL A 31 13.67 1.58 -4.04
CA VAL A 31 12.44 2.34 -3.79
C VAL A 31 11.22 1.57 -4.29
N ARG A 32 11.31 0.94 -5.46
CA ARG A 32 10.23 0.10 -6.03
C ARG A 32 9.97 -1.13 -5.18
N LEU A 33 11.01 -1.87 -4.81
CA LEU A 33 10.89 -3.07 -3.97
C LEU A 33 10.31 -2.73 -2.60
N ARG A 34 10.75 -1.62 -2.00
CA ARG A 34 10.17 -1.11 -0.75
C ARG A 34 8.69 -0.79 -0.89
N GLY A 35 8.31 -0.11 -1.96
CA GLY A 35 6.90 0.21 -2.24
C GLY A 35 6.04 -1.04 -2.45
N GLN A 36 6.55 -2.04 -3.16
CA GLN A 36 5.87 -3.32 -3.37
C GLN A 36 5.66 -4.07 -2.05
N ALA A 37 6.70 -4.18 -1.22
CA ALA A 37 6.61 -4.82 0.10
C ALA A 37 5.58 -4.12 1.00
N GLY A 38 5.48 -2.79 0.90
CA GLY A 38 4.44 -2.02 1.59
C GLY A 38 3.03 -2.39 1.12
N ASN A 39 2.81 -2.46 -0.18
CA ASN A 39 1.51 -2.83 -0.75
C ASN A 39 1.06 -4.25 -0.34
N GLU A 40 1.98 -5.22 -0.37
CA GLU A 40 1.73 -6.60 0.04
C GLU A 40 1.39 -6.67 1.53
N ARG A 41 2.16 -5.98 2.38
CA ARG A 41 1.89 -5.95 3.82
C ARG A 41 0.54 -5.32 4.16
N LEU A 42 0.19 -4.20 3.54
CA LEU A 42 -1.09 -3.53 3.78
C LEU A 42 -2.26 -4.44 3.39
N HIS A 43 -2.12 -5.22 2.32
CA HIS A 43 -3.10 -6.22 1.94
C HIS A 43 -3.21 -7.36 2.97
N GLN A 44 -2.08 -7.89 3.47
CA GLN A 44 -2.09 -8.91 4.53
C GLN A 44 -2.75 -8.40 5.83
N GLN A 45 -2.52 -7.13 6.18
CA GLN A 45 -3.16 -6.49 7.32
C GLN A 45 -4.67 -6.37 7.12
N TRP A 46 -5.12 -6.11 5.89
CA TRP A 46 -6.54 -6.14 5.55
C TRP A 46 -7.14 -7.53 5.79
N ILE A 47 -6.50 -8.59 5.26
CA ILE A 47 -6.93 -9.97 5.48
C ILE A 47 -7.04 -10.28 6.98
N HIS A 48 -6.06 -9.84 7.78
CA HIS A 48 -6.10 -10.03 9.23
C HIS A 48 -7.32 -9.35 9.89
N PHE A 49 -7.69 -8.15 9.45
CA PHE A 49 -8.88 -7.47 9.95
C PHE A 49 -10.19 -8.14 9.50
N ASP A 50 -10.25 -8.64 8.27
CA ASP A 50 -11.40 -9.38 7.74
C ASP A 50 -11.61 -10.70 8.50
N VAL A 51 -10.54 -11.47 8.76
CA VAL A 51 -10.58 -12.69 9.59
C VAL A 51 -11.10 -12.40 11.00
N ARG A 52 -10.72 -11.25 11.56
CA ARG A 52 -11.19 -10.78 12.88
C ARG A 52 -12.56 -10.11 12.85
N LYS A 53 -13.25 -10.09 11.70
CA LYS A 53 -14.57 -9.46 11.50
C LYS A 53 -14.61 -8.01 12.00
N LYS A 54 -13.51 -7.26 11.83
CA LYS A 54 -13.46 -5.84 12.22
C LYS A 54 -14.38 -5.03 11.32
N ARG A 55 -14.97 -3.97 11.86
CA ARG A 55 -15.77 -3.02 11.07
C ARG A 55 -14.89 -2.43 9.95
N PRO A 56 -15.31 -2.45 8.67
CA PRO A 56 -14.47 -2.03 7.55
C PRO A 56 -13.90 -0.62 7.70
N VAL A 57 -14.68 0.32 8.25
CA VAL A 57 -14.23 1.69 8.51
C VAL A 57 -13.09 1.78 9.54
N ILE A 58 -13.08 0.90 10.55
CA ILE A 58 -12.00 0.85 11.55
C ILE A 58 -10.74 0.21 10.96
N ALA A 59 -10.92 -0.87 10.18
CA ALA A 59 -9.82 -1.49 9.44
C ALA A 59 -9.18 -0.48 8.49
N ASN A 60 -10.00 0.27 7.73
CA ASN A 60 -9.53 1.26 6.79
C ASN A 60 -8.70 2.38 7.45
N VAL A 61 -9.12 2.87 8.63
CA VAL A 61 -8.33 3.87 9.38
C VAL A 61 -7.00 3.29 9.86
N ALA A 62 -6.96 2.03 10.29
CA ALA A 62 -5.71 1.37 10.69
C ALA A 62 -4.76 1.23 9.49
N ILE A 63 -5.26 0.77 8.34
CA ILE A 63 -4.50 0.67 7.09
C ILE A 63 -4.01 2.05 6.64
N ALA A 64 -4.83 3.10 6.74
CA ALA A 64 -4.43 4.46 6.37
C ALA A 64 -3.28 5.00 7.22
N ARG A 65 -3.24 4.69 8.52
CA ARG A 65 -2.11 5.04 9.41
C ARG A 65 -0.84 4.29 9.03
N GLU A 66 -0.98 3.00 8.75
CA GLU A 66 0.16 2.18 8.34
C GLU A 66 0.71 2.64 6.98
N LEU A 67 -0.17 2.95 6.03
CA LEU A 67 0.19 3.53 4.73
C LEU A 67 0.99 4.84 4.89
N ALA A 68 0.66 5.69 5.86
CA ALA A 68 1.41 6.91 6.15
C ALA A 68 2.88 6.61 6.52
N GLY A 69 3.09 5.60 7.38
CA GLY A 69 4.43 5.16 7.76
C GLY A 69 5.22 4.57 6.59
N TRP A 70 4.55 3.82 5.72
CA TRP A 70 5.17 3.29 4.50
C TRP A 70 5.59 4.39 3.54
N CYS A 71 4.71 5.35 3.26
CA CYS A 71 5.03 6.52 2.44
C CYS A 71 6.24 7.28 2.97
N TRP A 72 6.31 7.48 4.30
CA TRP A 72 7.47 8.11 4.92
C TRP A 72 8.76 7.29 4.70
N SER A 73 8.72 5.97 4.91
CA SER A 73 9.91 5.13 4.73
C SER A 73 10.45 5.17 3.30
N VAL A 74 9.57 5.23 2.30
CA VAL A 74 9.94 5.34 0.89
C VAL A 74 10.52 6.72 0.60
N ALA A 75 9.88 7.79 1.11
CA ALA A 75 10.35 9.17 0.92
C ALA A 75 11.72 9.43 1.55
N THR A 76 12.12 8.67 2.57
CA THR A 76 13.44 8.78 3.20
C THR A 76 14.55 8.00 2.49
N MET A 77 14.22 7.12 1.54
CA MET A 77 15.21 6.35 0.77
C MET A 77 15.80 7.14 -0.40
N ASP A 78 15.11 8.18 -0.87
CA ASP A 78 15.52 9.04 -2.00
C ASP A 78 16.48 10.18 -1.58
N LYS A 79 17.42 9.90 -0.66
CA LYS A 79 18.38 10.87 -0.14
C LYS A 79 19.83 10.55 -0.49
#